data_AF-A0ABD0PI67-F1
#
_entry.id   AF-A0ABD0PI67-F1
#
_cell.length_a   1.000
_cell.length_b   1.000
_cell.length_c   1.000
_cell.angle_alpha   90.00
_cell.angle_beta   90.00
_cell.angle_gamma   90.00
#
_symmetry.space_group_name_H-M   'P 1'
#
loop_
_entity.id
_entity.type
_entity.pdbx_description
1 polymer ?
#
loop_
_entity_poly.entity_id
_entity_poly.type
_entity_poly.pdbx_seq_one_letter_code
_entity_poly.pdbx_strand_id
1 'polypeptide(L)'
;MPSFRRSFLFSKDGNPNKRNMHNETTLHVLCMGPHILLSEGALQPRLARPYEDERRRAECLQMILKWTGAKLDRGEYESADVSATDNKKNTPLHYAAASGMKTCVE
;
A
#
# COMPACT_ATOMS: atom_id res chain seq x y z
N MET A 1 11.41 15.40 -11.95
CA MET A 1 10.68 14.20 -12.41
C MET A 1 9.96 13.59 -11.21
N PRO A 2 8.63 13.45 -11.20
CA PRO A 2 7.95 12.72 -10.14
C PRO A 2 8.48 11.28 -10.10
N SER A 3 8.69 10.70 -8.92
CA SER A 3 9.00 9.28 -8.81
C SER A 3 7.90 8.45 -9.49
N PHE A 4 8.25 7.33 -10.13
CA PHE A 4 7.29 6.49 -10.89
C PHE A 4 5.99 6.19 -10.11
N ARG A 5 6.08 6.04 -8.79
CA ARG A 5 4.95 5.81 -7.89
C ARG A 5 3.99 7.01 -7.80
N ARG A 6 4.52 8.24 -7.80
CA ARG A 6 3.71 9.47 -7.92
C ARG A 6 3.05 9.55 -9.30
N SER A 7 3.77 9.17 -10.35
CA SER A 7 3.22 9.15 -11.70
C SER A 7 2.08 8.12 -11.84
N PHE A 8 2.20 6.93 -11.24
CA PHE A 8 1.13 5.93 -11.29
C PHE A 8 -0.16 6.40 -10.57
N LEU A 9 -0.05 6.89 -9.34
CA LEU A 9 -1.21 7.34 -8.57
C LEU A 9 -1.83 8.64 -9.10
N PHE A 10 -1.02 9.61 -9.53
CA PHE A 10 -1.50 10.96 -9.84
C PHE A 10 -1.48 11.32 -11.33
N SER A 11 -0.74 10.61 -12.17
CA SER A 11 -0.62 10.92 -13.60
C SER A 11 -1.26 9.87 -14.52
N LYS A 12 -1.77 8.76 -13.97
CA LYS A 12 -2.39 7.66 -14.72
C LYS A 12 -3.76 7.23 -14.16
N ASP A 13 -4.38 8.07 -13.32
CA ASP A 13 -5.67 7.79 -12.67
C ASP A 13 -5.71 6.43 -11.95
N GLY A 14 -4.57 6.03 -11.37
CA GLY A 14 -4.48 4.78 -10.62
C GLY A 14 -5.37 4.83 -9.38
N ASN A 15 -6.41 4.00 -9.34
CA ASN A 15 -7.26 3.85 -8.15
C ASN A 15 -6.63 2.81 -7.19
N PRO A 16 -6.18 3.22 -5.98
CA PRO A 16 -5.53 2.32 -5.01
C PRO A 16 -6.47 1.27 -4.41
N ASN A 17 -7.79 1.44 -4.54
CA ASN A 17 -8.83 0.52 -4.10
C ASN A 17 -9.06 -0.63 -5.09
N LYS A 18 -8.49 -0.57 -6.30
CA LYS A 18 -8.55 -1.70 -7.24
C LYS A 18 -7.93 -2.94 -6.60
N ARG A 19 -8.60 -4.08 -6.81
CA ARG A 19 -8.27 -5.35 -6.17
C ARG A 19 -7.64 -6.31 -7.15
N ASN A 20 -6.65 -7.08 -6.69
CA ASN A 20 -6.06 -8.18 -7.47
C ASN A 20 -6.87 -9.48 -7.32
N MET A 21 -6.36 -10.60 -7.87
CA MET A 21 -7.01 -11.92 -7.78
C MET A 21 -7.11 -12.49 -6.35
N HIS A 22 -6.31 -11.98 -5.41
CA HIS A 22 -6.36 -12.32 -3.98
C HIS A 22 -7.29 -11.39 -3.19
N ASN A 23 -8.01 -10.50 -3.89
CA ASN A 23 -8.89 -9.49 -3.32
C ASN A 23 -8.13 -8.41 -2.51
N GLU A 24 -6.84 -8.25 -2.77
CA GLU A 24 -5.94 -7.30 -2.10
C GLU A 24 -5.95 -5.95 -2.81
N THR A 25 -6.03 -4.87 -2.04
CA THR A 25 -5.82 -3.49 -2.53
C THR A 25 -4.34 -3.12 -2.54
N THR A 26 -4.00 -1.94 -3.08
CA THR A 26 -2.62 -1.43 -3.06
C THR A 26 -2.07 -1.30 -1.62
N LEU A 27 -2.95 -0.96 -0.66
CA LEU A 27 -2.59 -0.86 0.75
C LEU A 27 -2.17 -2.21 1.34
N HIS A 28 -2.83 -3.32 0.97
CA HIS A 28 -2.42 -4.65 1.43
C HIS A 28 -0.99 -4.97 1.02
N VAL A 29 -0.71 -4.84 -0.27
CA VAL A 29 0.61 -5.17 -0.84
C VAL A 29 1.70 -4.24 -0.31
N LEU A 30 1.38 -2.96 -0.09
CA LEU A 30 2.30 -2.02 0.55
C LEU A 30 2.65 -2.45 1.98
N CYS A 31 1.64 -2.82 2.77
CA CYS A 31 1.79 -3.19 4.16
C CYS A 31 2.43 -4.56 4.37
N MET A 32 2.35 -5.49 3.42
CA MET A 32 3.03 -6.79 3.50
C MET A 32 4.56 -6.66 3.55
N GLY A 33 5.12 -5.67 2.84
CA GLY A 33 6.56 -5.47 2.79
C GLY A 33 7.34 -6.65 2.18
N PRO A 34 8.67 -6.56 2.12
CA PRO A 34 9.50 -7.59 1.50
C PRO A 34 9.52 -8.90 2.29
N HIS A 35 9.32 -8.87 3.60
CA HIS A 35 9.40 -10.08 4.45
C HIS A 35 8.24 -11.04 4.25
N ILE A 36 7.04 -10.55 3.90
CA ILE A 36 5.88 -11.41 3.63
C ILE A 36 5.80 -11.78 2.15
N LEU A 37 6.24 -10.88 1.26
CA LEU A 37 6.16 -11.07 -0.19
C LEU A 37 7.29 -11.93 -0.78
N LEU A 38 8.44 -12.04 -0.10
CA LEU A 38 9.61 -12.74 -0.62
C LEU A 38 9.81 -14.07 0.10
N SER A 39 10.27 -15.08 -0.64
CA SER A 39 10.67 -16.36 -0.08
C SER A 39 11.91 -16.22 0.80
N GLU A 40 12.03 -17.09 1.80
CA GLU A 40 13.23 -17.22 2.63
C GLU A 40 14.48 -17.38 1.74
N GLY A 41 15.54 -16.62 2.03
CA GLY A 41 16.79 -16.65 1.27
C GLY A 41 16.85 -15.73 0.04
N ALA A 42 15.80 -14.96 -0.26
CA ALA A 42 15.84 -13.98 -1.35
C ALA A 42 16.85 -12.85 -1.05
N LEU A 43 17.95 -12.76 -1.81
CA LEU A 43 18.89 -11.63 -1.77
C LEU A 43 18.33 -10.45 -2.56
N GLN A 44 17.43 -9.69 -1.94
CA GLN A 44 16.75 -8.55 -2.56
C GLN A 44 17.27 -7.22 -2.01
N PRO A 45 17.47 -6.18 -2.85
CA PRO A 45 17.92 -4.86 -2.39
C PRO A 45 17.05 -4.25 -1.27
N ARG A 46 15.75 -4.57 -1.27
CA ARG A 46 14.80 -4.15 -0.22
C ARG A 46 15.10 -4.78 1.15
N LEU A 47 15.56 -6.04 1.16
CA LEU A 47 15.99 -6.75 2.37
C LEU A 47 17.39 -6.31 2.80
N ALA A 48 18.27 -5.96 1.85
CA ALA A 48 19.60 -5.43 2.14
C ALA A 48 19.57 -4.01 2.73
N ARG A 49 18.47 -3.26 2.54
CA ARG A 49 18.29 -1.88 3.01
C ARG A 49 16.91 -1.66 3.66
N PRO A 50 16.63 -2.31 4.79
CA PRO A 50 15.28 -2.35 5.38
C PRO A 50 14.77 -0.96 5.77
N TYR A 51 15.64 -0.08 6.28
CA TYR A 51 15.27 1.29 6.66
C TYR A 51 14.89 2.16 5.45
N GLU A 52 15.64 2.05 4.35
CA GLU A 52 15.28 2.76 3.11
C GLU A 52 13.96 2.24 2.53
N ASP A 53 13.71 0.93 2.62
CA ASP A 53 12.45 0.34 2.17
C ASP A 53 11.29 0.84 3.03
N GLU A 54 11.42 0.81 4.36
CA GLU A 54 10.40 1.32 5.28
C GLU A 54 10.08 2.79 5.00
N ARG A 55 11.10 3.66 4.89
CA ARG A 55 10.89 5.07 4.56
C ARG A 55 10.16 5.24 3.22
N ARG A 56 10.58 4.49 2.20
CA ARG A 56 9.95 4.49 0.87
C ARG A 56 8.48 4.01 0.93
N ARG A 57 8.17 3.02 1.77
CA ARG A 57 6.79 2.54 1.96
C ARG A 57 5.95 3.57 2.72
N ALA A 58 6.49 4.21 3.76
CA ALA A 58 5.82 5.28 4.50
C ALA A 58 5.49 6.48 3.61
N GLU A 59 6.41 6.89 2.73
CA GLU A 59 6.13 7.92 1.72
C GLU A 59 4.98 7.51 0.77
N CYS A 60 4.91 6.23 0.38
CA CYS A 60 3.82 5.73 -0.46
C CYS A 60 2.49 5.69 0.28
N LEU A 61 2.50 5.28 1.55
CA LEU A 61 1.33 5.29 2.41
C LEU A 61 0.74 6.71 2.48
N GLN A 62 1.57 7.71 2.77
CA GLN A 62 1.10 9.11 2.82
C GLN A 62 0.48 9.58 1.51
N MET A 63 1.00 9.14 0.36
CA MET A 63 0.43 9.49 -0.94
C MET A 63 -0.92 8.80 -1.18
N ILE A 64 -1.04 7.53 -0.82
CA ILE A 64 -2.29 6.77 -0.97
C ILE A 64 -3.36 7.30 -0.01
N LEU A 65 -3.02 7.63 1.24
CA LEU A 65 -3.97 8.18 2.21
C LEU A 65 -4.48 9.57 1.81
N LYS A 66 -3.70 10.34 1.03
CA LYS A 66 -4.10 11.63 0.48
C LYS A 66 -4.81 11.52 -0.88
N TRP A 67 -4.93 10.31 -1.43
CA TRP A 67 -5.58 10.12 -2.73
C TRP A 67 -7.08 10.40 -2.63
N THR A 68 -7.59 11.07 -3.65
CA THR A 68 -9.01 11.38 -3.84
C THR A 68 -9.44 10.88 -5.21
N GLY A 69 -10.44 9.99 -5.24
CA GLY A 69 -11.00 9.42 -6.47
C GLY A 69 -12.22 10.18 -6.99
N ALA A 70 -13.17 9.45 -7.56
CA ALA A 70 -14.37 10.03 -8.15
C ALA A 70 -15.30 10.65 -7.09
N LYS A 71 -16.08 11.66 -7.50
CA LYS A 71 -17.15 12.21 -6.67
C LYS A 71 -18.31 11.21 -6.61
N LEU A 72 -18.71 10.87 -5.39
CA LEU A 72 -19.83 9.98 -5.08
C LEU A 72 -21.15 10.75 -5.09
N ASP A 73 -22.26 10.01 -5.19
CA ASP A 73 -23.61 10.58 -5.27
C ASP A 73 -23.98 11.48 -4.08
N ARG A 74 -23.36 11.22 -2.91
CA ARG A 74 -23.55 12.00 -1.68
C ARG A 74 -22.72 13.29 -1.61
N GLY A 75 -21.94 13.58 -2.65
CA GLY A 75 -21.09 14.77 -2.74
C GLY A 75 -19.68 14.59 -2.17
N GLU A 76 -19.39 13.47 -1.52
CA GLU A 76 -18.06 13.08 -1.03
C GLU A 76 -17.17 12.60 -2.18
N TYR A 77 -15.85 12.59 -1.99
CA TYR A 77 -14.91 11.97 -2.92
C TYR A 77 -14.48 10.61 -2.40
N GLU A 78 -14.29 9.64 -3.29
CA GLU A 78 -13.70 8.36 -2.95
C GLU A 78 -12.31 8.57 -2.30
N SER A 79 -12.00 7.83 -1.26
CA SER A 79 -10.70 7.84 -0.60
C SER A 79 -10.15 6.41 -0.52
N ALA A 80 -8.88 6.27 -0.13
CA ALA A 80 -8.28 4.96 0.02
C ALA A 80 -8.97 4.16 1.13
N ASP A 81 -9.48 2.96 0.80
CA ASP A 81 -10.18 2.08 1.74
C ASP A 81 -9.17 1.33 2.61
N VAL A 82 -8.92 1.87 3.81
CA VAL A 82 -8.06 1.27 4.84
C VAL A 82 -8.70 0.06 5.53
N SER A 83 -10.01 -0.12 5.37
CA SER A 83 -10.79 -1.18 6.01
C SER A 83 -11.03 -2.41 5.11
N ALA A 84 -10.64 -2.31 3.83
CA ALA A 84 -10.75 -3.39 2.86
C ALA A 84 -10.18 -4.70 3.42
N THR A 85 -10.91 -5.80 3.24
CA THR A 85 -10.41 -7.14 3.57
C THR A 85 -10.07 -7.93 2.31
N ASP A 86 -8.97 -8.69 2.37
CA ASP A 86 -8.60 -9.67 1.35
C ASP A 86 -9.40 -10.99 1.47
N ASN A 87 -9.04 -12.00 0.68
CA ASN A 87 -9.67 -13.33 0.73
C ASN A 87 -9.44 -14.08 2.06
N LYS A 88 -8.40 -13.71 2.82
CA LYS A 88 -8.09 -14.27 4.15
C LYS A 88 -8.75 -13.49 5.29
N LYS A 89 -9.57 -12.48 4.97
CA LYS A 89 -10.18 -11.55 5.93
C LYS A 89 -9.16 -10.64 6.66
N ASN A 90 -7.95 -10.52 6.12
CA ASN A 90 -6.97 -9.58 6.63
C ASN A 90 -7.19 -8.20 6.01
N THR A 91 -7.02 -7.16 6.82
CA THR A 91 -6.94 -5.77 6.38
C THR A 91 -5.49 -5.36 6.13
N PRO A 92 -5.21 -4.22 5.47
CA PRO A 92 -3.86 -3.69 5.37
C PRO A 92 -3.15 -3.55 6.72
N LEU A 93 -3.89 -3.24 7.79
CA LEU A 93 -3.34 -3.09 9.14
C LEU A 93 -2.81 -4.42 9.70
N HIS A 94 -3.47 -5.53 9.43
CA HIS A 94 -2.99 -6.86 9.84
C HIS A 94 -1.61 -7.14 9.24
N TYR A 95 -1.42 -6.82 7.96
CA TYR A 95 -0.13 -6.97 7.30
C TYR A 95 0.92 -5.97 7.77
N ALA A 96 0.54 -4.73 8.06
CA ALA A 96 1.46 -3.73 8.60
C ALA A 96 2.03 -4.15 9.95
N ALA A 97 1.16 -4.67 10.83
CA ALA A 97 1.56 -5.23 12.12
C ALA A 97 2.48 -6.45 11.94
N ALA A 98 2.13 -7.37 11.05
CA ALA A 98 2.92 -8.58 10.78
C ALA A 98 4.29 -8.29 10.15
N SER A 99 4.40 -7.26 9.31
CA SER A 99 5.64 -6.89 8.62
C SER A 99 6.55 -5.97 9.45
N GLY A 100 6.12 -5.56 10.65
CA GLY A 100 6.86 -4.66 11.53
C GLY A 100 6.92 -3.22 11.01
N MET A 101 5.99 -2.80 10.14
CA MET A 101 5.96 -1.45 9.59
C MET A 101 5.33 -0.48 10.58
N LYS A 102 6.13 0.03 11.53
CA LYS A 102 5.66 0.88 12.65
C LYS A 102 4.89 2.10 12.17
N THR A 103 5.41 2.76 11.14
CA THR A 103 4.80 3.96 10.51
C THR A 103 3.45 3.72 9.84
N CYS A 104 3.05 2.47 9.56
CA CYS A 104 1.70 2.14 9.09
C CYS A 104 0.72 1.82 10.22
N VAL A 105 1.22 1.51 11.42
CA VAL A 105 0.42 1.07 12.56
C VAL A 105 0.07 2.24 13.49
N GLU A 106 0.94 3.24 13.56
CA GLU A 106 0.72 4.53 14.24
C GLU A 106 -0.20 5.47 13.44
#